data_AF-A0A2R6C572-F1
#
_entry.id   AF-A0A2R6C572-F1
#
_cell.length_a   1.000
_cell.length_b   1.000
_cell.length_c   1.000
_cell.angle_alpha   90.00
_cell.angle_beta   90.00
_cell.angle_gamma   90.00
#
_symmetry.space_group_name_H-M   'P 1'
#
loop_
_entity.id
_entity.type
_entity.pdbx_description
1 polymer ?
#
loop_
_entity_poly.entity_id
_entity_poly.type
_entity_poly.pdbx_seq_one_letter_code
_entity_poly.pdbx_strand_id
1 'polypeptide(L)'
;MIILGVFATIAVVIEHHTTTPTPQSPQTTPTATTTTSTTPAKFTLGPPNTSVLVDDSQIQPPDALDRATGFTIDDEYYFDAVFQELVEFNGSNYQIVPVLASNYSVENNYQSYIFQIRPNVTFSDGHSLNAYDVWFSFVRELYLGQAVGISNYYELTVEPNSTSSGYVLPWGIRHAIQAATGLPATTNINLTISVLNNMLSNFNPSNTTQVEIMSYPQQAYVVLGPMSFRINLLHHYSYFLQVIAAWWGAIVDPAYVDSHGGVQANTQNSYFDANSGPSTGPYTVVSVGPGFSDIVLEANPSYW
;
A
#
# COMPACT_ATOMS: atom_id res chain seq x y z
N MET A 1 -41.99 24.85 7.12
CA MET A 1 -42.15 26.11 7.89
C MET A 1 -40.92 26.19 8.78
N ILE A 2 -40.00 27.15 8.71
CA ILE A 2 -40.05 28.56 8.31
C ILE A 2 -38.65 28.92 7.76
N ILE A 3 -38.60 29.66 6.65
CA ILE A 3 -37.41 30.34 6.13
C ILE A 3 -37.22 31.62 6.97
N LEU A 4 -36.07 31.80 7.61
CA LEU A 4 -35.66 33.09 8.19
C LEU A 4 -34.62 33.75 7.29
N GLY A 5 -35.06 34.71 6.49
CA GLY A 5 -34.21 35.69 5.81
C GLY A 5 -34.03 36.93 6.70
N VAL A 6 -32.79 37.33 6.94
CA VAL A 6 -32.45 38.55 7.67
C VAL A 6 -32.32 39.71 6.68
N PHE A 7 -33.18 40.71 6.82
CA PHE A 7 -33.08 42.00 6.15
C PHE A 7 -32.30 42.97 7.06
N ALA A 8 -31.26 43.61 6.53
CA ALA A 8 -30.59 44.73 7.18
C ALA A 8 -30.82 46.01 6.36
N THR A 9 -31.35 47.01 7.06
CA THR A 9 -31.81 48.32 6.61
C THR A 9 -30.68 49.28 6.23
N ILE A 10 -30.91 50.05 5.16
CA ILE A 10 -30.10 51.18 4.69
C ILE A 10 -30.44 52.42 5.52
N ALA A 11 -29.42 53.13 6.04
CA ALA A 11 -29.56 54.47 6.58
C ALA A 11 -28.95 55.48 5.60
N VAL A 12 -29.78 56.42 5.13
CA VAL A 12 -29.40 57.55 4.28
C VAL A 12 -29.10 58.74 5.19
N VAL A 13 -27.92 59.34 5.04
CA VAL A 13 -27.59 60.64 5.65
C VAL A 13 -27.62 61.70 4.56
N ILE A 14 -28.47 62.71 4.76
CA ILE A 14 -28.64 63.89 3.91
C ILE A 14 -27.85 65.02 4.56
N GLU A 15 -26.87 65.60 3.84
CA GLU A 15 -26.26 66.88 4.22
C GLU A 15 -26.45 67.94 3.14
N HIS A 16 -26.62 69.17 3.64
CA HIS A 16 -27.27 70.31 3.01
C HIS A 16 -26.36 71.09 2.04
N HIS A 17 -26.94 71.56 0.94
CA HIS A 17 -26.30 72.36 -0.11
C HIS A 17 -25.88 73.76 0.33
N THR A 18 -24.77 74.27 -0.23
CA THR A 18 -24.60 75.69 -0.60
C THR A 18 -23.84 75.82 -1.92
N THR A 19 -24.40 76.60 -2.84
CA THR A 19 -23.90 76.86 -4.21
C THR A 19 -23.32 78.27 -4.31
N THR A 20 -22.11 78.44 -4.87
CA THR A 20 -21.53 79.75 -5.24
C THR A 20 -20.63 79.57 -6.49
N PRO A 21 -20.55 80.54 -7.42
CA PRO A 21 -20.52 80.29 -8.86
C PRO A 21 -19.12 80.12 -9.50
N THR A 22 -19.17 79.56 -10.71
CA THR A 22 -18.13 79.16 -11.66
C THR A 22 -17.25 80.31 -12.19
N PRO A 23 -15.93 80.07 -12.38
CA PRO A 23 -15.14 80.73 -13.43
C PRO A 23 -14.92 79.82 -14.63
N GLN A 24 -15.03 80.38 -15.84
CA GLN A 24 -14.86 79.71 -17.14
C GLN A 24 -13.46 79.12 -17.36
N SER A 25 -13.44 78.01 -18.12
CA SER A 25 -12.29 77.18 -18.50
C SER A 25 -11.25 77.89 -19.38
N PRO A 26 -9.95 77.62 -19.17
CA PRO A 26 -8.94 77.65 -20.22
C PRO A 26 -8.93 76.30 -20.96
N GLN A 27 -9.06 76.36 -22.29
CA GLN A 27 -8.94 75.23 -23.21
C GLN A 27 -7.49 74.72 -23.24
N THR A 28 -7.26 73.50 -22.75
CA THR A 28 -5.96 72.81 -22.86
C THR A 28 -6.04 71.71 -23.93
N THR A 29 -5.09 71.76 -24.87
CA THR A 29 -4.82 70.75 -25.89
C THR A 29 -4.55 69.39 -25.24
N PRO A 30 -5.13 68.27 -25.69
CA PRO A 30 -4.86 66.97 -25.10
C PRO A 30 -3.43 66.52 -25.46
N THR A 31 -2.55 66.52 -24.47
CA THR A 31 -1.29 65.76 -24.53
C THR A 31 -1.64 64.28 -24.43
N ALA A 32 -1.30 63.51 -25.47
CA ALA A 32 -1.44 62.06 -25.46
C ALA A 32 -0.66 61.47 -24.28
N THR A 33 -1.38 60.99 -23.27
CA THR A 33 -0.80 60.20 -22.19
C THR A 33 -0.68 58.78 -22.71
N THR A 34 0.56 58.30 -22.89
CA THR A 34 0.83 56.89 -23.18
C THR A 34 0.44 56.08 -21.95
N THR A 35 -0.78 55.56 -21.93
CA THR A 35 -1.19 54.54 -20.97
C THR A 35 -0.46 53.25 -21.33
N THR A 36 0.55 52.89 -20.53
CA THR A 36 1.04 51.52 -20.49
C THR A 36 -0.13 50.64 -20.05
N SER A 37 -0.73 49.89 -20.97
CA SER A 37 -1.69 48.85 -20.62
C SER A 37 -0.94 47.73 -19.90
N THR A 38 -0.90 47.77 -18.57
CA THR A 38 -0.58 46.59 -17.79
C THR A 38 -1.79 45.66 -17.89
N THR A 39 -1.68 44.66 -18.76
CA THR A 39 -2.60 43.52 -18.76
C THR A 39 -2.73 43.03 -17.32
N PRO A 40 -3.95 42.94 -16.75
CA PRO A 40 -4.12 42.39 -15.42
C PRO A 40 -3.53 40.98 -15.43
N ALA A 41 -2.50 40.75 -14.62
CA ALA A 41 -1.97 39.41 -14.44
C ALA A 41 -3.12 38.54 -13.95
N LYS A 42 -3.44 37.51 -14.73
CA LYS A 42 -4.53 36.59 -14.44
C LYS A 42 -4.18 35.89 -13.12
N PHE A 43 -4.85 36.26 -12.04
CA PHE A 43 -4.71 35.55 -10.76
C PHE A 43 -5.14 34.11 -11.00
N THR A 44 -4.17 33.21 -10.98
CA THR A 44 -4.42 31.78 -11.19
C THR A 44 -4.48 31.14 -9.82
N LEU A 45 -5.68 30.70 -9.43
CA LEU A 45 -5.85 29.83 -8.27
C LEU A 45 -5.31 28.45 -8.67
N GLY A 46 -4.17 28.08 -8.12
CA GLY A 46 -3.51 26.80 -8.34
C GLY A 46 -2.26 26.69 -7.48
N PRO A 47 -1.75 25.47 -7.21
CA PRO A 47 -0.55 25.30 -6.41
C PRO A 47 0.64 25.98 -7.09
N PRO A 48 1.58 26.58 -6.33
CA PRO A 48 2.77 27.21 -6.89
C PRO A 48 3.68 26.22 -7.63
N ASN A 49 3.55 24.91 -7.35
CA ASN A 49 4.20 23.83 -8.07
C ASN A 49 3.16 22.75 -8.44
N THR A 50 2.93 22.54 -9.73
CA THR A 50 1.97 21.53 -10.23
C THR A 50 2.54 20.11 -10.24
N SER A 51 3.83 19.93 -9.95
CA SER A 51 4.50 18.63 -9.85
C SER A 51 4.55 18.09 -8.42
N VAL A 52 3.98 18.81 -7.46
CA VAL A 52 3.90 18.40 -6.05
C VAL A 52 2.44 18.36 -5.64
N LEU A 53 2.01 17.21 -5.13
CA LEU A 53 0.76 17.06 -4.41
C LEU A 53 1.09 17.09 -2.91
N VAL A 54 0.40 17.95 -2.17
CA VAL A 54 0.39 17.91 -0.70
C VAL A 54 -1.02 17.51 -0.30
N ASP A 55 -1.13 16.36 0.36
CA ASP A 55 -2.38 15.91 0.96
C ASP A 55 -2.32 16.19 2.47
N ASP A 56 -3.07 17.20 2.92
CA ASP A 56 -3.28 17.55 4.32
C ASP A 56 -4.69 17.16 4.81
N SER A 57 -5.41 16.33 4.05
CA SER A 57 -6.79 15.94 4.37
C SER A 57 -6.87 14.80 5.39
N GLN A 58 -5.77 14.11 5.64
CA GLN A 58 -5.67 13.04 6.64
C GLN A 58 -5.81 13.61 8.05
N ILE A 59 -6.69 13.00 8.86
CA ILE A 59 -7.02 13.50 10.20
C ILE A 59 -6.12 12.93 11.30
N GLN A 60 -5.31 11.92 10.97
CA GLN A 60 -4.30 11.32 11.83
C GLN A 60 -3.13 10.78 10.98
N PRO A 61 -1.92 10.66 11.54
CA PRO A 61 -0.83 9.95 10.89
C PRO A 61 -1.15 8.45 10.71
N PRO A 62 -0.49 7.78 9.76
CA PRO A 62 -0.46 6.32 9.68
C PRO A 62 -0.04 5.68 11.02
N ASP A 63 -0.47 4.45 11.30
CA ASP A 63 -0.07 3.73 12.52
C ASP A 63 1.20 2.88 12.32
N ALA A 64 1.49 2.47 11.09
CA ALA A 64 2.70 1.78 10.67
C ALA A 64 3.01 1.97 9.18
N LEU A 65 4.29 1.90 8.81
CA LEU A 65 4.71 1.90 7.39
C LEU A 65 4.91 0.50 6.81
N ASP A 66 4.80 -0.54 7.63
CA ASP A 66 4.75 -1.94 7.21
C ASP A 66 3.29 -2.36 6.99
N ARG A 67 2.96 -2.76 5.78
CA ARG A 67 1.64 -3.26 5.39
C ARG A 67 1.13 -4.44 6.23
N ALA A 68 2.03 -5.23 6.83
CA ALA A 68 1.67 -6.39 7.65
C ALA A 68 1.26 -6.00 9.08
N THR A 69 1.53 -4.77 9.48
CA THR A 69 1.20 -4.21 10.79
C THR A 69 0.10 -3.16 10.70
N GLY A 70 0.10 -2.36 9.63
CA GLY A 70 -0.87 -1.28 9.41
C GLY A 70 -2.30 -1.78 9.38
N PHE A 71 -3.18 -1.12 10.14
CA PHE A 71 -4.54 -1.57 10.39
C PHE A 71 -5.60 -0.51 10.09
N THR A 72 -5.22 0.76 10.02
CA THR A 72 -6.17 1.86 9.87
C THR A 72 -6.43 2.18 8.42
N ILE A 73 -7.58 2.78 8.14
CA ILE A 73 -7.95 3.20 6.78
C ILE A 73 -7.05 4.35 6.31
N ASP A 74 -6.51 5.16 7.25
CA ASP A 74 -5.61 6.27 6.93
C ASP A 74 -4.28 5.77 6.32
N ASP A 75 -3.90 4.51 6.55
CA ASP A 75 -2.69 3.91 5.97
C ASP A 75 -2.86 3.57 4.47
N GLU A 76 -4.10 3.36 4.00
CA GLU A 76 -4.43 2.86 2.66
C GLU A 76 -3.81 3.73 1.55
N TYR A 77 -3.93 5.06 1.68
CA TYR A 77 -3.39 6.00 0.68
C TYR A 77 -1.88 5.88 0.50
N TYR A 78 -1.17 5.64 1.60
CA TYR A 78 0.26 5.45 1.59
C TYR A 78 0.62 4.07 1.03
N PHE A 79 -0.06 3.01 1.46
CA PHE A 79 0.21 1.66 0.99
C PHE A 79 -0.06 1.52 -0.52
N ASP A 80 -1.17 2.05 -1.02
CA ASP A 80 -1.53 2.02 -2.46
C ASP A 80 -0.53 2.81 -3.32
N ALA A 81 0.16 3.79 -2.75
CA ALA A 81 1.17 4.57 -3.47
C ALA A 81 2.53 3.86 -3.56
N VAL A 82 2.85 3.02 -2.58
CA VAL A 82 4.21 2.47 -2.36
C VAL A 82 4.30 0.99 -2.67
N PHE A 83 3.29 0.20 -2.34
CA PHE A 83 3.27 -1.24 -2.53
C PHE A 83 2.25 -1.63 -3.60
N GLN A 84 2.41 -2.85 -4.14
CA GLN A 84 1.46 -3.41 -5.09
C GLN A 84 1.14 -4.86 -4.76
N GLU A 85 -0.09 -5.25 -5.09
CA GLU A 85 -0.63 -6.59 -4.99
C GLU A 85 -0.43 -7.37 -6.30
N LEU A 86 -0.69 -8.68 -6.25
CA LEU A 86 -0.80 -9.49 -7.46
C LEU A 86 -1.92 -8.99 -8.38
N VAL A 87 -3.01 -8.52 -7.79
CA VAL A 87 -4.21 -8.00 -8.44
C VAL A 87 -4.74 -6.84 -7.61
N GLU A 88 -5.34 -5.82 -8.22
CA GLU A 88 -5.87 -4.64 -7.52
C GLU A 88 -7.29 -4.30 -8.01
N PHE A 89 -7.99 -3.45 -7.27
CA PHE A 89 -9.22 -2.85 -7.75
C PHE A 89 -8.93 -1.77 -8.81
N ASN A 90 -9.59 -1.86 -9.96
CA ASN A 90 -9.59 -0.78 -10.93
C ASN A 90 -10.31 0.45 -10.35
N GLY A 91 -9.60 1.55 -10.15
CA GLY A 91 -10.16 2.77 -9.54
C GLY A 91 -11.33 3.43 -10.27
N SER A 92 -11.65 3.03 -11.51
CA SER A 92 -12.80 3.57 -12.26
C SER A 92 -14.07 2.71 -12.16
N ASN A 93 -13.94 1.39 -12.03
CA ASN A 93 -15.09 0.48 -12.10
C ASN A 93 -15.09 -0.62 -11.02
N TYR A 94 -14.10 -0.61 -10.12
CA TYR A 94 -13.93 -1.52 -9.00
C TYR A 94 -13.86 -3.01 -9.40
N GLN A 95 -13.53 -3.30 -10.65
CA GLN A 95 -13.24 -4.67 -11.09
C GLN A 95 -11.81 -5.04 -10.70
N ILE A 96 -11.60 -6.31 -10.37
CA ILE A 96 -10.25 -6.82 -10.11
C ILE A 96 -9.47 -6.90 -11.43
N VAL A 97 -8.27 -6.33 -11.43
CA VAL A 97 -7.35 -6.33 -12.58
C VAL A 97 -5.97 -6.86 -12.17
N PRO A 98 -5.25 -7.58 -13.06
CA PRO A 98 -3.88 -7.99 -12.80
C PRO A 98 -2.91 -6.81 -12.69
N VAL A 99 -2.01 -6.85 -11.70
CA VAL A 99 -0.98 -5.82 -11.46
C VAL A 99 0.42 -6.46 -11.46
N LEU A 100 0.91 -6.93 -10.30
CA LEU A 100 2.18 -7.67 -10.23
C LEU A 100 2.06 -9.06 -10.87
N ALA A 101 0.86 -9.62 -10.95
CA ALA A 101 0.57 -10.71 -11.85
C ALA A 101 0.25 -10.16 -13.26
N SER A 102 0.80 -10.80 -14.29
CA SER A 102 0.43 -10.54 -15.69
C SER A 102 -0.91 -11.19 -16.07
N ASN A 103 -1.25 -12.31 -15.42
CA ASN A 103 -2.54 -12.98 -15.49
C ASN A 103 -2.71 -13.94 -14.30
N TYR A 104 -3.91 -14.51 -14.17
CA TYR A 104 -4.19 -15.60 -13.25
C TYR A 104 -5.19 -16.59 -13.83
N SER A 105 -5.17 -17.83 -13.31
CA SER A 105 -6.20 -18.84 -13.53
C SER A 105 -6.85 -19.26 -12.22
N VAL A 106 -8.13 -19.64 -12.30
CA VAL A 106 -8.89 -20.15 -11.15
C VAL A 106 -9.29 -21.60 -11.44
N GLU A 107 -8.90 -22.50 -10.55
CA GLU A 107 -9.06 -23.94 -10.69
C GLU A 107 -9.83 -24.52 -9.49
N ASN A 108 -10.21 -25.80 -9.61
CA ASN A 108 -10.81 -26.58 -8.54
C ASN A 108 -12.04 -25.91 -7.89
N ASN A 109 -12.89 -25.29 -8.73
CA ASN A 109 -14.08 -24.57 -8.27
C ASN A 109 -13.76 -23.48 -7.24
N TYR A 110 -12.86 -22.55 -7.58
CA TYR A 110 -12.43 -21.43 -6.72
C TYR A 110 -11.66 -21.86 -5.46
N GLN A 111 -11.00 -23.02 -5.51
CA GLN A 111 -10.15 -23.50 -4.42
C GLN A 111 -8.65 -23.33 -4.71
N SER A 112 -8.26 -23.13 -5.97
CA SER A 112 -6.87 -22.88 -6.35
C SER A 112 -6.78 -21.69 -7.30
N TYR A 113 -5.86 -20.78 -7.01
CA TYR A 113 -5.58 -19.59 -7.82
C TYR A 113 -4.11 -19.63 -8.25
N ILE A 114 -3.84 -19.55 -9.55
CA ILE A 114 -2.47 -19.57 -10.08
C ILE A 114 -2.18 -18.24 -10.73
N PHE A 115 -1.11 -17.58 -10.31
CA PHE A 115 -0.67 -16.28 -10.81
C PHE A 115 0.61 -16.44 -11.62
N GLN A 116 0.68 -15.74 -12.75
CA GLN A 116 1.90 -15.60 -13.53
C GLN A 116 2.51 -14.24 -13.24
N ILE A 117 3.64 -14.22 -12.54
CA ILE A 117 4.31 -12.99 -12.10
C ILE A 117 4.80 -12.23 -13.33
N ARG A 118 4.60 -10.91 -13.33
CA ARG A 118 5.02 -10.02 -14.41
C ARG A 118 6.55 -10.03 -14.51
N PRO A 119 7.13 -10.26 -15.70
CA PRO A 119 8.57 -10.24 -15.86
C PRO A 119 9.12 -8.82 -15.77
N ASN A 120 10.37 -8.68 -15.35
CA ASN A 120 11.12 -7.43 -15.29
C ASN A 120 10.56 -6.38 -14.32
N VAL A 121 9.71 -6.78 -13.37
CA VAL A 121 9.37 -5.90 -12.24
C VAL A 121 10.51 -5.92 -11.24
N THR A 122 10.86 -4.74 -10.72
CA THR A 122 11.85 -4.58 -9.67
C THR A 122 11.27 -3.77 -8.52
N PHE A 123 11.73 -4.06 -7.31
CA PHE A 123 11.61 -3.16 -6.18
C PHE A 123 12.46 -1.89 -6.43
N SER A 124 12.18 -0.80 -5.72
CA SER A 124 12.87 0.49 -5.91
C SER A 124 14.36 0.46 -5.57
N ASP A 125 14.81 -0.54 -4.82
CA ASP A 125 16.23 -0.80 -4.52
C ASP A 125 16.94 -1.66 -5.59
N GLY A 126 16.21 -2.09 -6.63
CA GLY A 126 16.72 -2.82 -7.78
C GLY A 126 16.60 -4.35 -7.69
N HIS A 127 16.13 -4.92 -6.56
CA HIS A 127 15.87 -6.35 -6.49
C HIS A 127 14.75 -6.76 -7.45
N SER A 128 14.89 -7.89 -8.12
CA SER A 128 13.89 -8.38 -9.08
C SER A 128 12.78 -9.16 -8.38
N LEU A 129 11.53 -8.78 -8.66
CA LEU A 129 10.35 -9.45 -8.15
C LEU A 129 10.17 -10.83 -8.80
N ASN A 130 9.87 -11.84 -7.98
CA ASN A 130 9.60 -13.21 -8.40
C ASN A 130 8.61 -13.91 -7.45
N ALA A 131 8.27 -15.17 -7.75
CA ALA A 131 7.29 -15.95 -6.98
C ALA A 131 7.75 -16.30 -5.55
N TYR A 132 9.06 -16.30 -5.26
CA TYR A 132 9.58 -16.53 -3.92
C TYR A 132 9.29 -15.33 -3.00
N ASP A 133 9.40 -14.10 -3.51
CA ASP A 133 9.05 -12.87 -2.77
C ASP A 133 7.55 -12.82 -2.44
N VAL A 134 6.74 -13.33 -3.38
CA VAL A 134 5.29 -13.49 -3.18
C VAL A 134 5.01 -14.49 -2.07
N TRP A 135 5.63 -15.67 -2.12
CA TRP A 135 5.49 -16.67 -1.05
C TRP A 135 5.89 -16.11 0.31
N PHE A 136 7.05 -15.42 0.37
CA PHE A 136 7.54 -14.79 1.59
C PHE A 136 6.53 -13.79 2.14
N SER A 137 5.99 -12.92 1.28
CA SER A 137 5.06 -11.86 1.66
C SER A 137 3.78 -12.41 2.31
N PHE A 138 3.16 -13.43 1.72
CA PHE A 138 1.94 -14.04 2.26
C PHE A 138 2.20 -14.88 3.52
N VAL A 139 3.36 -15.55 3.62
CA VAL A 139 3.72 -16.29 4.84
C VAL A 139 4.02 -15.33 5.98
N ARG A 140 4.81 -14.28 5.72
CA ARG A 140 5.18 -13.24 6.69
C ARG A 140 3.94 -12.56 7.26
N GLU A 141 3.02 -12.14 6.39
CA GLU A 141 1.75 -11.51 6.75
C GLU A 141 1.02 -12.24 7.89
N LEU A 142 0.91 -13.55 7.76
CA LEU A 142 0.32 -14.41 8.79
C LEU A 142 1.24 -14.57 10.00
N TYR A 143 2.54 -14.76 9.75
CA TYR A 143 3.51 -15.13 10.77
C TYR A 143 3.80 -14.02 11.79
N LEU A 144 3.61 -12.75 11.41
CA LEU A 144 3.69 -11.62 12.36
C LEU A 144 2.53 -11.61 13.36
N GLY A 145 1.50 -12.44 13.16
CA GLY A 145 0.39 -12.62 14.10
C GLY A 145 -0.48 -11.38 14.29
N GLN A 146 -0.45 -10.44 13.33
CA GLN A 146 -1.23 -9.20 13.38
C GLN A 146 -2.67 -9.43 12.94
N ALA A 147 -3.56 -8.55 13.40
CA ALA A 147 -5.01 -8.70 13.19
C ALA A 147 -5.39 -8.70 11.70
N VAL A 148 -4.76 -7.84 10.89
CA VAL A 148 -5.06 -7.68 9.46
C VAL A 148 -4.85 -8.98 8.68
N GLY A 149 -3.69 -9.63 8.85
CA GLY A 149 -3.43 -10.93 8.25
C GLY A 149 -4.39 -12.01 8.76
N ILE A 150 -4.63 -12.09 10.07
CA ILE A 150 -5.54 -13.10 10.63
C ILE A 150 -6.95 -12.94 10.07
N SER A 151 -7.53 -11.74 10.13
CA SER A 151 -8.94 -11.50 9.77
C SER A 151 -9.24 -11.76 8.30
N ASN A 152 -8.27 -11.53 7.40
CA ASN A 152 -8.48 -11.65 5.96
C ASN A 152 -8.17 -13.04 5.40
N TYR A 153 -7.39 -13.85 6.12
CA TYR A 153 -6.93 -15.16 5.63
C TYR A 153 -7.42 -16.36 6.47
N TYR A 154 -8.04 -16.13 7.62
CA TYR A 154 -8.64 -17.17 8.45
C TYR A 154 -9.70 -17.96 7.66
N GLU A 155 -9.73 -19.28 7.83
CA GLU A 155 -10.59 -20.23 7.09
C GLU A 155 -10.37 -20.29 5.57
N LEU A 156 -9.43 -19.49 5.04
CA LEU A 156 -9.04 -19.50 3.63
C LEU A 156 -7.67 -20.17 3.46
N THR A 157 -6.61 -19.54 3.96
CA THR A 157 -5.23 -20.05 3.90
C THR A 157 -4.68 -20.46 5.26
N VAL A 158 -5.48 -20.28 6.32
CA VAL A 158 -5.15 -20.64 7.71
C VAL A 158 -6.20 -21.61 8.26
N GLU A 159 -5.77 -22.72 8.85
CA GLU A 159 -6.70 -23.72 9.40
C GLU A 159 -7.48 -23.18 10.60
N PRO A 160 -8.77 -23.56 10.72
CA PRO A 160 -9.52 -23.35 11.95
C PRO A 160 -8.78 -24.00 13.12
N ASN A 161 -8.60 -23.27 14.22
CA ASN A 161 -7.86 -23.69 15.43
C ASN A 161 -6.32 -23.72 15.34
N SER A 162 -5.70 -23.32 14.23
CA SER A 162 -4.23 -23.19 14.17
C SER A 162 -3.67 -22.22 15.23
N THR A 163 -4.48 -21.23 15.62
CA THR A 163 -4.17 -20.23 16.65
C THR A 163 -4.15 -20.79 18.08
N SER A 164 -4.60 -22.03 18.33
CA SER A 164 -4.57 -22.62 19.67
C SER A 164 -3.13 -22.80 20.19
N SER A 165 -2.16 -22.83 19.28
CA SER A 165 -0.73 -22.87 19.60
C SER A 165 -0.13 -21.52 19.96
N GLY A 166 -0.89 -20.43 19.81
CA GLY A 166 -0.40 -19.05 19.92
C GLY A 166 0.28 -18.54 18.65
N TYR A 167 0.34 -19.33 17.58
CA TYR A 167 0.95 -18.95 16.30
C TYR A 167 -0.04 -19.08 15.15
N VAL A 168 0.06 -18.16 14.20
CA VAL A 168 -0.75 -18.16 12.98
C VAL A 168 0.12 -18.64 11.84
N LEU A 169 -0.25 -19.76 11.23
CA LEU A 169 0.54 -20.42 10.20
C LEU A 169 -0.36 -20.76 9.00
N PRO A 170 0.11 -20.56 7.75
CA PRO A 170 -0.59 -21.07 6.60
C PRO A 170 -0.73 -22.61 6.68
N TRP A 171 -1.87 -23.13 6.24
CA TRP A 171 -2.11 -24.56 6.28
C TRP A 171 -1.06 -25.32 5.45
N GLY A 172 -0.66 -26.50 5.92
CA GLY A 172 0.33 -27.35 5.26
C GLY A 172 1.80 -26.94 5.45
N ILE A 173 2.13 -25.72 5.91
CA ILE A 173 3.54 -25.27 6.03
C ILE A 173 4.38 -26.17 6.97
N ARG A 174 3.76 -26.72 8.02
CA ARG A 174 4.41 -27.66 8.94
C ARG A 174 4.73 -29.00 8.28
N HIS A 175 3.86 -29.45 7.37
CA HIS A 175 4.09 -30.64 6.55
C HIS A 175 5.19 -30.37 5.51
N ALA A 176 5.21 -29.19 4.91
CA ALA A 176 6.26 -28.77 4.00
C ALA A 176 7.65 -28.79 4.66
N ILE A 177 7.77 -28.19 5.85
CA ILE A 177 9.01 -28.22 6.64
C ILE A 177 9.43 -29.65 6.97
N GLN A 178 8.50 -30.48 7.47
CA GLN A 178 8.82 -31.86 7.81
C GLN A 178 9.24 -32.69 6.58
N ALA A 179 8.62 -32.46 5.42
CA ALA A 179 8.97 -33.13 4.18
C ALA A 179 10.37 -32.75 3.69
N ALA A 180 10.71 -31.45 3.72
CA ALA A 180 12.00 -30.94 3.23
C ALA A 180 13.17 -31.22 4.19
N THR A 181 12.92 -31.25 5.50
CA THR A 181 13.99 -31.34 6.51
C THR A 181 14.10 -32.71 7.19
N GLY A 182 13.05 -33.54 7.13
CA GLY A 182 12.93 -34.78 7.92
C GLY A 182 12.70 -34.55 9.41
N LEU A 183 12.61 -33.30 9.87
CA LEU A 183 12.41 -32.92 11.27
C LEU A 183 10.92 -33.04 11.65
N PRO A 184 10.59 -33.33 12.93
CA PRO A 184 9.21 -33.55 13.38
C PRO A 184 8.39 -32.25 13.53
N ALA A 185 8.30 -31.42 12.48
CA ALA A 185 7.64 -30.12 12.54
C ALA A 185 6.11 -30.21 12.78
N THR A 186 5.44 -31.28 12.35
CA THR A 186 3.98 -31.44 12.55
C THR A 186 3.61 -31.75 14.00
N THR A 187 4.53 -32.33 14.78
CA THR A 187 4.31 -32.65 16.21
C THR A 187 5.05 -31.71 17.16
N ASN A 188 6.05 -30.96 16.67
CA ASN A 188 6.81 -30.00 17.47
C ASN A 188 6.67 -28.57 16.89
N ILE A 189 5.81 -27.77 17.52
CA ILE A 189 5.58 -26.38 17.10
C ILE A 189 6.82 -25.50 17.33
N ASN A 190 7.52 -25.65 18.45
CA ASN A 190 8.72 -24.85 18.74
C ASN A 190 9.82 -25.06 17.69
N LEU A 191 9.94 -26.28 17.17
CA LEU A 191 10.83 -26.59 16.06
C LEU A 191 10.39 -25.92 14.76
N THR A 192 9.09 -25.95 14.46
CA THR A 192 8.51 -25.23 13.31
C THR A 192 8.85 -23.74 13.39
N ILE A 193 8.62 -23.12 14.55
CA ILE A 193 8.90 -21.70 14.78
C ILE A 193 10.39 -21.41 14.67
N SER A 194 11.26 -22.28 15.18
CA SER A 194 12.71 -22.10 15.04
C SER A 194 13.15 -22.15 13.56
N VAL A 195 12.60 -23.07 12.78
CA VAL A 195 12.86 -23.15 11.33
C VAL A 195 12.36 -21.91 10.61
N LEU A 196 11.13 -21.46 10.88
CA LEU A 196 10.55 -20.30 10.20
C LEU A 196 11.21 -18.98 10.60
N ASN A 197 11.52 -18.76 11.88
CA ASN A 197 12.31 -17.61 12.33
C ASN A 197 13.66 -17.53 11.60
N ASN A 198 14.32 -18.68 11.40
CA ASN A 198 15.58 -18.71 10.66
C ASN A 198 15.38 -18.48 9.16
N MET A 199 14.46 -19.22 8.53
CA MET A 199 14.20 -19.16 7.09
C MET A 199 13.73 -17.77 6.64
N LEU A 200 12.78 -17.16 7.36
CA LEU A 200 12.22 -15.85 7.03
C LEU A 200 13.12 -14.68 7.45
N SER A 201 14.24 -14.93 8.14
CA SER A 201 15.29 -13.93 8.44
C SER A 201 16.60 -14.20 7.70
N ASN A 202 16.62 -15.23 6.85
CA ASN A 202 17.76 -15.66 6.03
C ASN A 202 17.20 -16.25 4.72
N PHE A 203 16.30 -15.51 4.09
CA PHE A 203 15.56 -15.95 2.93
C PHE A 203 16.50 -16.06 1.73
N ASN A 204 16.56 -17.26 1.16
CA ASN A 204 17.50 -17.57 0.10
C ASN A 204 16.85 -18.52 -0.91
N PRO A 205 16.29 -17.98 -2.00
CA PRO A 205 15.73 -18.78 -3.10
C PRO A 205 16.72 -19.68 -3.84
N SER A 206 18.02 -19.59 -3.55
CA SER A 206 19.04 -20.54 -4.05
C SER A 206 19.28 -21.73 -3.10
N ASN A 207 18.71 -21.71 -1.88
CA ASN A 207 18.80 -22.81 -0.93
C ASN A 207 17.77 -23.89 -1.27
N THR A 208 18.24 -25.09 -1.60
CA THR A 208 17.40 -26.23 -1.99
C THR A 208 16.31 -26.54 -0.96
N THR A 209 16.63 -26.56 0.33
CA THR A 209 15.64 -26.89 1.38
C THR A 209 14.55 -25.82 1.47
N GLN A 210 14.90 -24.53 1.35
CA GLN A 210 13.89 -23.47 1.32
C GLN A 210 12.99 -23.60 0.08
N VAL A 211 13.57 -23.90 -1.09
CA VAL A 211 12.80 -24.14 -2.32
C VAL A 211 11.88 -25.34 -2.18
N GLU A 212 12.32 -26.43 -1.56
CA GLU A 212 11.49 -27.61 -1.27
C GLU A 212 10.32 -27.28 -0.33
N ILE A 213 10.55 -26.46 0.70
CA ILE A 213 9.47 -25.95 1.58
C ILE A 213 8.48 -25.13 0.76
N MET A 214 8.94 -24.14 -0.02
CA MET A 214 8.07 -23.25 -0.80
C MET A 214 7.31 -23.96 -1.93
N SER A 215 7.89 -25.03 -2.48
CA SER A 215 7.32 -25.78 -3.62
C SER A 215 6.48 -26.99 -3.19
N TYR A 216 6.34 -27.24 -1.89
CA TYR A 216 5.56 -28.36 -1.38
C TYR A 216 4.09 -28.23 -1.82
N PRO A 217 3.49 -29.21 -2.52
CA PRO A 217 2.22 -29.01 -3.20
C PRO A 217 0.99 -29.00 -2.29
N GLN A 218 1.08 -29.58 -1.09
CA GLN A 218 -0.04 -29.69 -0.13
C GLN A 218 0.08 -28.62 0.97
N GLN A 219 0.12 -27.36 0.55
CA GLN A 219 0.08 -26.20 1.46
C GLN A 219 -0.66 -25.02 0.80
N ALA A 220 -0.94 -24.00 1.61
CA ALA A 220 -1.63 -22.79 1.19
C ALA A 220 -0.91 -22.02 0.07
N TYR A 221 0.40 -21.84 0.18
CA TYR A 221 1.20 -21.02 -0.75
C TYR A 221 2.26 -21.87 -1.41
N VAL A 222 2.24 -21.97 -2.75
CA VAL A 222 3.10 -22.89 -3.51
C VAL A 222 3.82 -22.13 -4.61
N VAL A 223 5.15 -22.19 -4.60
CA VAL A 223 5.96 -21.75 -5.74
C VAL A 223 6.00 -22.88 -6.77
N LEU A 224 5.45 -22.63 -7.97
CA LEU A 224 5.46 -23.57 -9.10
C LEU A 224 6.70 -23.38 -9.99
N GLY A 225 7.32 -22.21 -9.89
CA GLY A 225 8.56 -21.82 -10.55
C GLY A 225 8.82 -20.33 -10.29
N PRO A 226 9.95 -19.76 -10.74
CA PRO A 226 10.33 -18.39 -10.41
C PRO A 226 9.30 -17.32 -10.78
N MET A 227 8.44 -17.58 -11.78
CA MET A 227 7.41 -16.64 -12.24
C MET A 227 5.99 -17.21 -12.13
N SER A 228 5.79 -18.30 -11.38
CA SER A 228 4.46 -18.89 -11.21
C SER A 228 4.22 -19.27 -9.75
N PHE A 229 3.14 -18.72 -9.19
CA PHE A 229 2.76 -18.86 -7.80
C PHE A 229 1.33 -19.37 -7.71
N ARG A 230 1.06 -20.26 -6.77
CA ARG A 230 -0.27 -20.80 -6.53
C ARG A 230 -0.69 -20.56 -5.08
N ILE A 231 -1.93 -20.12 -4.91
CA ILE A 231 -2.62 -20.07 -3.63
C ILE A 231 -3.70 -21.15 -3.62
N ASN A 232 -3.69 -22.00 -2.60
CA ASN A 232 -4.69 -23.03 -2.35
C ASN A 232 -5.49 -22.67 -1.10
N LEU A 233 -6.81 -22.69 -1.24
CA LEU A 233 -7.75 -22.40 -0.16
C LEU A 233 -8.24 -23.71 0.49
N LEU A 234 -8.57 -23.65 1.77
CA LEU A 234 -9.20 -24.76 2.51
C LEU A 234 -10.57 -25.12 1.93
N HIS A 235 -11.29 -24.11 1.45
CA HIS A 235 -12.63 -24.22 0.90
C HIS A 235 -12.76 -23.37 -0.37
N HIS A 236 -13.76 -23.69 -1.21
CA HIS A 236 -14.09 -22.85 -2.36
C HIS A 236 -14.46 -21.42 -1.95
N TYR A 237 -13.85 -20.42 -2.57
CA TYR A 237 -14.21 -19.03 -2.28
C TYR A 237 -14.01 -18.14 -3.50
N SER A 238 -15.13 -17.72 -4.12
CA SER A 238 -15.10 -16.96 -5.39
C SER A 238 -14.67 -15.51 -5.27
N TYR A 239 -14.63 -14.98 -4.04
CA TYR A 239 -14.24 -13.58 -3.79
C TYR A 239 -12.78 -13.43 -3.32
N PHE A 240 -11.97 -14.49 -3.48
CA PHE A 240 -10.60 -14.47 -2.97
C PHE A 240 -9.72 -13.41 -3.64
N LEU A 241 -9.95 -13.13 -4.93
CA LEU A 241 -9.22 -12.08 -5.63
C LEU A 241 -9.48 -10.69 -5.05
N GLN A 242 -10.70 -10.44 -4.55
CA GLN A 242 -11.04 -9.20 -3.85
C GLN A 242 -10.37 -9.13 -2.48
N VAL A 243 -10.15 -10.28 -1.82
CA VAL A 243 -9.45 -10.31 -0.54
C VAL A 243 -7.99 -9.92 -0.72
N ILE A 244 -7.29 -10.44 -1.72
CA ILE A 244 -5.86 -10.15 -1.92
C ILE A 244 -5.57 -8.87 -2.71
N ALA A 245 -6.61 -8.08 -3.02
CA ALA A 245 -6.51 -6.83 -3.75
C ALA A 245 -6.45 -5.57 -2.87
N ALA A 246 -6.23 -5.77 -1.57
CA ALA A 246 -5.98 -4.72 -0.59
C ALA A 246 -4.57 -4.90 0.01
N TRP A 247 -4.09 -3.89 0.74
CA TRP A 247 -2.68 -3.77 1.15
C TRP A 247 -2.06 -4.98 1.84
N TRP A 248 -2.84 -5.78 2.58
CA TRP A 248 -2.37 -7.02 3.21
C TRP A 248 -2.03 -8.14 2.20
N GLY A 249 -2.35 -7.95 0.92
CA GLY A 249 -1.95 -8.78 -0.21
C GLY A 249 -0.71 -8.27 -0.95
N ALA A 250 -0.17 -7.11 -0.57
CA ALA A 250 0.93 -6.49 -1.31
C ALA A 250 2.25 -7.23 -1.11
N ILE A 251 3.22 -7.03 -2.01
CA ILE A 251 4.46 -7.81 -2.03
C ILE A 251 5.64 -6.97 -1.55
N VAL A 252 6.47 -7.52 -0.66
CA VAL A 252 7.66 -6.88 -0.09
C VAL A 252 8.93 -7.65 -0.43
N ASP A 253 10.08 -6.96 -0.40
CA ASP A 253 11.39 -7.57 -0.64
C ASP A 253 11.91 -8.32 0.61
N PRO A 254 12.10 -9.65 0.54
CA PRO A 254 12.66 -10.43 1.64
C PRO A 254 14.08 -10.00 2.02
N ALA A 255 14.91 -9.59 1.06
CA ALA A 255 16.30 -9.21 1.33
C ALA A 255 16.39 -7.93 2.17
N TYR A 256 15.51 -6.96 1.88
CA TYR A 256 15.35 -5.79 2.72
C TYR A 256 14.87 -6.14 4.12
N VAL A 257 13.87 -7.01 4.27
CA VAL A 257 13.39 -7.45 5.60
C VAL A 257 14.52 -8.13 6.40
N ASP A 258 15.25 -9.05 5.78
CA ASP A 258 16.38 -9.78 6.39
C ASP A 258 17.47 -8.82 6.91
N SER A 259 17.85 -7.83 6.11
CA SER A 259 18.89 -6.86 6.46
C SER A 259 18.45 -5.84 7.52
N HIS A 260 17.15 -5.76 7.81
CA HIS A 260 16.57 -4.77 8.71
C HIS A 260 15.73 -5.42 9.83
N GLY A 261 16.32 -6.39 10.53
CA GLY A 261 15.73 -6.99 11.74
C GLY A 261 15.02 -8.32 11.52
N GLY A 262 14.84 -8.74 10.26
CA GLY A 262 14.30 -10.03 9.90
C GLY A 262 12.84 -10.23 10.33
N VAL A 263 12.50 -11.48 10.57
CA VAL A 263 11.14 -11.92 10.92
C VAL A 263 11.19 -12.81 12.15
N GLN A 264 10.36 -12.49 13.14
CA GLN A 264 10.12 -13.34 14.30
C GLN A 264 8.61 -13.53 14.47
N ALA A 265 8.21 -14.74 14.86
CA ALA A 265 6.80 -15.05 15.10
C ALA A 265 6.16 -14.03 16.06
N ASN A 266 4.94 -13.58 15.72
CA ASN A 266 4.14 -12.64 16.53
C ASN A 266 4.83 -11.30 16.85
N THR A 267 5.82 -10.90 16.06
CA THR A 267 6.64 -9.72 16.34
C THR A 267 6.68 -8.82 15.11
N GLN A 268 6.30 -7.56 15.28
CA GLN A 268 6.40 -6.54 14.23
C GLN A 268 7.87 -6.22 13.92
N ASN A 269 8.17 -5.86 12.66
CA ASN A 269 9.48 -5.39 12.29
C ASN A 269 9.54 -3.87 12.49
N SER A 270 10.07 -3.44 13.64
CA SER A 270 10.11 -2.03 14.03
C SER A 270 10.92 -1.13 13.09
N TYR A 271 11.89 -1.68 12.34
CA TYR A 271 12.62 -0.89 11.35
C TYR A 271 11.73 -0.63 10.14
N PHE A 272 11.07 -1.66 9.62
CA PHE A 272 10.14 -1.52 8.50
C PHE A 272 8.98 -0.60 8.87
N ASP A 273 8.38 -0.77 10.06
CA ASP A 273 7.29 0.08 10.55
C ASP A 273 7.68 1.58 10.59
N ALA A 274 8.94 1.87 10.89
CA ALA A 274 9.42 3.25 11.03
C ALA A 274 10.00 3.86 9.75
N ASN A 275 10.47 3.05 8.80
CA ASN A 275 11.24 3.52 7.64
C ASN A 275 10.64 3.10 6.29
N SER A 276 9.56 2.32 6.26
CA SER A 276 9.09 1.62 5.06
C SER A 276 10.13 0.63 4.51
N GLY A 277 9.83 0.08 3.33
CA GLY A 277 10.73 -0.72 2.53
C GLY A 277 10.67 -0.36 1.05
N PRO A 278 11.45 -1.08 0.22
CA PRO A 278 11.48 -0.89 -1.22
C PRO A 278 10.09 -1.02 -1.84
N SER A 279 9.76 -0.09 -2.74
CA SER A 279 8.45 -0.02 -3.40
C SER A 279 8.44 -0.83 -4.69
N THR A 280 7.33 -1.51 -4.95
CA THR A 280 6.95 -1.92 -6.31
C THR A 280 5.98 -0.93 -6.94
N GLY A 281 5.38 -0.04 -6.14
CA GLY A 281 4.40 0.94 -6.56
C GLY A 281 4.97 2.16 -7.28
N PRO A 282 4.09 3.08 -7.72
CA PRO A 282 4.45 4.26 -8.50
C PRO A 282 5.29 5.28 -7.72
N TYR A 283 5.34 5.19 -6.39
CA TYR A 283 6.12 6.08 -5.54
C TYR A 283 7.00 5.32 -4.55
N THR A 284 8.12 5.93 -4.17
CA THR A 284 9.02 5.44 -3.12
C THR A 284 9.17 6.46 -2.01
N VAL A 285 9.41 5.99 -0.78
CA VAL A 285 9.62 6.86 0.38
C VAL A 285 10.98 7.53 0.30
N VAL A 286 11.00 8.86 0.44
CA VAL A 286 12.21 9.70 0.51
C VAL A 286 12.56 10.03 1.96
N SER A 287 11.56 10.39 2.76
CA SER A 287 11.74 10.72 4.17
C SER A 287 10.47 10.52 4.96
N VAL A 288 10.64 10.18 6.24
CA VAL A 288 9.59 10.00 7.23
C VAL A 288 9.84 10.97 8.37
N GLY A 289 8.89 11.88 8.59
CA GLY A 289 8.91 12.82 9.70
C GLY A 289 8.69 12.14 11.05
N PRO A 290 9.18 12.73 12.17
CA PRO A 290 8.97 12.17 13.50
C PRO A 290 7.49 11.95 13.83
N GLY A 291 7.14 10.75 14.28
CA GLY A 291 5.75 10.38 14.58
C GLY A 291 4.84 10.40 13.34
N PHE A 292 5.42 10.22 12.15
CA PHE A 292 4.75 10.27 10.85
C PHE A 292 4.06 11.62 10.59
N SER A 293 4.65 12.73 11.08
CA SER A 293 4.14 14.09 10.84
C SER A 293 4.02 14.44 9.36
N ASP A 294 4.89 13.86 8.54
CA ASP A 294 4.94 13.96 7.10
C ASP A 294 5.62 12.72 6.55
N ILE A 295 5.17 12.27 5.37
CA ILE A 295 5.83 11.22 4.60
C ILE A 295 6.04 11.80 3.20
N VAL A 296 7.31 11.95 2.81
CA VAL A 296 7.66 12.49 1.50
C VAL A 296 7.87 11.32 0.55
N LEU A 297 7.09 11.31 -0.51
CA LEU A 297 7.20 10.35 -1.59
C LEU A 297 7.76 11.01 -2.85
N GLU A 298 8.52 10.24 -3.64
CA GLU A 298 8.90 10.63 -5.00
C GLU A 298 8.52 9.54 -5.99
N ALA A 299 8.38 9.91 -7.27
CA ALA A 299 8.07 8.95 -8.31
C ALA A 299 9.15 7.85 -8.35
N ASN A 300 8.73 6.59 -8.30
CA ASN A 300 9.63 5.45 -8.37
C ASN A 300 10.18 5.33 -9.80
N PRO A 301 11.48 5.58 -10.04
CA PRO A 301 12.04 5.54 -11.39
C PRO A 301 12.08 4.13 -11.98
N SER A 302 11.93 3.10 -11.14
CA SER A 302 11.92 1.69 -11.50
C SER A 302 10.50 1.13 -11.69
N TYR A 303 9.46 1.97 -11.57
CA TYR A 303 8.08 1.57 -11.80
C TYR A 303 7.87 1.15 -13.27
N TRP A 304 7.17 0.03 -13.47
CA TRP A 304 7.11 -0.74 -14.72
C TRP A 304 6.05 -0.26 -15.73
#